data_AF-A0AA37PRQ7-F1
#
_entry.id   AF-A0AA37PRQ7-F1
#
_cell.length_a   1.000
_cell.length_b   1.000
_cell.length_c   1.000
_cell.angle_alpha   90.00
_cell.angle_beta   90.00
_cell.angle_gamma   90.00
#
_symmetry.space_group_name_H-M   'P 1'
#
loop_
_entity.id
_entity.type
_entity.pdbx_description
1 polymer ?
#
loop_
_entity_poly.entity_id
_entity_poly.type
_entity_poly.pdbx_seq_one_letter_code
_entity_poly.pdbx_strand_id
1 'polypeptide(L)'
;MVRMCETRRGVLAIPNKRGTSGLAVRDAAEKHARASLTHEEQFAEGSIEVESQSPRLDDETVRDVYYAYKVMTPGCTGWSTQT
;
A
#
# COMPACT_ATOMS: atom_id res chain seq x y z
N MET A 1 -20.66 16.53 -6.77
CA MET A 1 -19.28 16.12 -7.12
C MET A 1 -19.02 14.80 -6.42
N VAL A 2 -19.01 13.69 -7.14
CA VAL A 2 -18.65 12.38 -6.56
C VAL A 2 -17.13 12.41 -6.38
N ARG A 3 -16.66 12.68 -5.16
CA ARG A 3 -15.22 12.66 -4.85
C ARG A 3 -14.79 11.20 -4.90
N MET A 4 -14.06 10.86 -5.95
CA MET A 4 -13.59 9.50 -6.23
C MET A 4 -12.59 9.05 -5.16
N CYS A 5 -12.56 7.74 -4.88
CA CYS A 5 -11.46 7.12 -4.14
C CYS A 5 -10.17 7.38 -4.93
N GLU A 6 -9.18 8.04 -4.31
CA GLU A 6 -7.91 8.32 -4.97
C GLU A 6 -7.04 7.07 -4.93
N THR A 7 -6.49 6.68 -6.08
CA THR A 7 -5.46 5.63 -6.12
C THR A 7 -4.11 6.29 -5.90
N ARG A 8 -3.44 5.93 -4.80
CA ARG A 8 -2.08 6.35 -4.48
C ARG A 8 -1.09 5.24 -4.75
N ARG A 9 0.18 5.62 -4.89
CA ARG A 9 1.30 4.71 -5.08
C ARG A 9 2.31 4.89 -3.96
N GLY A 10 2.90 3.77 -3.55
CA GLY A 10 3.96 3.73 -2.57
C GLY A 10 5.10 2.85 -3.06
N VAL A 11 6.27 3.09 -2.48
CA VAL A 11 7.42 2.22 -2.62
C VAL A 11 7.82 1.72 -1.24
N LEU A 12 8.09 0.42 -1.15
CA LEU A 12 8.56 -0.22 0.06
C LEU A 12 9.92 -0.85 -0.15
N ALA A 13 10.86 -0.42 0.68
CA ALA A 13 12.17 -1.03 0.84
C ALA A 13 12.05 -2.27 1.74
N ILE A 14 12.05 -3.47 1.16
CA ILE A 14 11.98 -4.73 1.93
C ILE A 14 13.32 -5.47 1.81
N PRO A 15 13.92 -5.92 2.92
CA PRO A 15 15.16 -6.69 2.85
C PRO A 15 14.96 -7.98 2.04
N ASN A 16 15.88 -8.25 1.10
CA ASN A 16 15.89 -9.45 0.26
C ASN A 16 16.39 -10.66 1.05
N LYS A 17 15.70 -11.00 2.14
CA LYS A 17 15.97 -12.21 2.92
C LYS A 17 15.30 -13.41 2.25
N ARG A 18 15.98 -14.56 2.28
CA ARG A 18 15.44 -15.85 1.83
C ARG A 18 14.16 -16.13 2.62
N GLY A 19 13.01 -16.13 1.94
CA GLY A 19 11.70 -16.40 2.56
C GLY A 19 10.75 -15.21 2.69
N THR A 20 11.09 -14.02 2.17
CA THR A 20 10.10 -12.92 2.06
C THR A 20 8.99 -13.30 1.06
N SER A 21 7.94 -13.93 1.57
CA SER A 21 6.76 -14.33 0.82
C SER A 21 5.96 -13.12 0.34
N GLY A 22 5.27 -13.24 -0.80
CA GLY A 22 4.41 -12.17 -1.33
C GLY A 22 3.30 -11.71 -0.35
N LEU A 23 2.89 -12.58 0.58
CA LEU A 23 1.98 -12.22 1.67
C LEU A 23 2.60 -11.22 2.66
N ALA A 24 3.87 -11.41 3.05
CA ALA A 24 4.58 -10.48 3.94
C ALA A 24 4.79 -9.12 3.27
N VAL A 25 4.96 -9.11 1.94
CA VAL A 25 5.05 -7.89 1.15
C VAL A 25 3.73 -7.11 1.15
N ARG A 26 2.59 -7.79 0.96
CA ARG A 26 1.27 -7.15 1.01
C ARG A 26 0.94 -6.60 2.39
N ASP A 27 1.25 -7.35 3.45
CA ASP A 27 1.03 -6.91 4.83
C ASP A 27 1.86 -5.66 5.17
N ALA A 28 3.14 -5.66 4.78
CA ALA A 28 4.00 -4.48 4.92
C ALA A 28 3.48 -3.28 4.10
N ALA A 29 3.04 -3.50 2.86
CA ALA A 29 2.46 -2.48 1.99
C ALA A 29 1.19 -1.88 2.58
N GLU A 30 0.33 -2.71 3.17
CA GLU A 30 -0.86 -2.25 3.86
C GLU A 30 -0.50 -1.38 5.07
N LYS A 31 0.42 -1.85 5.92
CA LYS A 31 0.87 -1.08 7.10
C LYS A 31 1.49 0.26 6.71
N HIS A 32 2.32 0.29 5.66
CA HIS A 32 2.93 1.52 5.15
C HIS A 32 1.89 2.47 4.54
N ALA A 33 0.93 1.94 3.78
CA ALA A 33 -0.16 2.72 3.21
C ALA A 33 -1.03 3.36 4.29
N ARG A 34 -1.42 2.61 5.33
CA ARG A 34 -2.16 3.10 6.50
C ARG A 34 -1.40 4.20 7.24
N ALA A 35 -0.08 4.06 7.37
CA ALA A 35 0.77 5.07 8.01
C ALA A 35 0.93 6.36 7.17
N SER A 36 0.68 6.29 5.87
CA SER A 36 0.78 7.42 4.94
C SER A 36 -0.52 8.21 4.80
N LEU A 37 -1.58 7.84 5.54
CA LEU A 37 -2.86 8.52 5.50
C LEU A 37 -2.85 9.76 6.40
N THR A 38 -3.52 10.81 5.93
CA THR A 38 -3.83 11.99 6.74
C THR A 38 -5.09 11.77 7.58
N HIS A 39 -5.37 12.69 8.50
CA HIS A 39 -6.51 12.58 9.43
C HIS A 39 -7.89 12.52 8.74
N GLU A 40 -8.00 13.00 7.50
CA GLU A 40 -9.26 13.00 6.73
C GLU A 40 -9.32 11.86 5.70
N GLU A 41 -8.46 10.86 5.83
CA GLU A 41 -8.30 9.77 4.86
C GLU A 41 -8.49 8.40 5.51
N GLN A 42 -9.12 7.50 4.78
CA GLN A 42 -9.33 6.12 5.19
C GLN A 42 -8.72 5.17 4.18
N PHE A 43 -8.05 4.16 4.70
CA PHE A 43 -7.50 3.09 3.88
C PHE A 43 -8.64 2.21 3.37
N ALA A 44 -8.72 1.95 2.07
CA ALA A 44 -9.59 0.90 1.56
C ALA A 44 -8.94 -0.47 1.81
N GLU A 45 -9.39 -1.17 2.85
CA GLU A 45 -8.86 -2.49 3.21
C GLU A 45 -8.89 -3.47 2.02
N GLY A 46 -7.81 -4.25 1.86
CA GLY A 46 -7.68 -5.18 0.73
C GLY A 46 -7.41 -4.54 -0.64
N SER A 47 -7.26 -3.21 -0.74
CA SER A 47 -7.01 -2.50 -2.00
C SER A 47 -5.54 -2.48 -2.46
N ILE A 48 -4.62 -3.08 -1.71
CA ILE A 48 -3.20 -3.16 -2.11
C ILE A 48 -3.06 -4.02 -3.36
N GLU A 49 -2.56 -3.41 -4.42
CA GLU A 49 -2.11 -4.06 -5.65
C GLU A 49 -0.60 -3.90 -5.79
N VAL A 50 0.13 -5.01 -5.81
CA VAL A 50 1.60 -4.99 -6.01
C VAL A 50 1.86 -4.91 -7.52
N GLU A 51 2.27 -3.73 -8.00
CA GLU A 51 2.47 -3.45 -9.43
C GLU A 51 3.75 -4.10 -9.95
N SER A 52 4.86 -3.92 -9.22
CA SER A 52 6.15 -4.48 -9.61
C SER A 52 7.08 -4.65 -8.41
N GLN A 53 8.09 -5.48 -8.60
CA GLN A 53 9.19 -5.64 -7.66
C GLN A 53 10.46 -5.39 -8.44
N SER A 54 11.37 -4.58 -7.90
CA SER A 54 12.70 -4.43 -8.48
C SER A 54 13.34 -5.81 -8.66
N PRO A 55 14.05 -6.06 -9.78
CA PRO A 55 14.69 -7.34 -10.03
C PRO A 55 15.56 -7.71 -8.83
N ARG A 56 15.71 -9.02 -8.59
CA ARG A 56 16.65 -9.52 -7.57
C ARG A 56 18.02 -8.95 -7.90
N LEU A 57 18.40 -7.90 -7.19
CA LEU A 57 19.79 -7.51 -7.09
C LEU A 57 20.44 -8.66 -6.33
N ASP A 58 21.29 -9.41 -7.03
CA ASP A 58 22.19 -10.39 -6.43
C ASP A 58 22.88 -9.73 -5.22
N ASP A 59 22.99 -10.49 -4.14
CA ASP A 59 23.48 -10.09 -2.81
C ASP A 59 22.54 -9.20 -1.99
N GLU A 60 22.02 -9.77 -0.88
CA GLU A 60 21.70 -9.17 0.44
C GLU A 60 21.08 -7.75 0.53
N THR A 61 20.56 -7.22 -0.56
CA THR A 61 20.17 -5.83 -0.72
C THR A 61 18.70 -5.61 -0.38
N VAL A 62 18.32 -4.34 -0.25
CA VAL A 62 16.93 -3.93 -0.14
C VAL A 62 16.27 -4.07 -1.52
N ARG A 63 15.13 -4.73 -1.57
CA ARG A 63 14.27 -4.80 -2.76
C ARG A 63 13.17 -3.76 -2.64
N ASP A 64 13.09 -2.88 -3.64
CA ASP A 64 11.96 -1.97 -3.75
C ASP A 64 10.74 -2.71 -4.31
N VAL A 65 9.62 -2.54 -3.62
CA VAL A 65 8.32 -3.04 -4.04
C VAL A 65 7.43 -1.84 -4.34
N TYR A 66 6.99 -1.75 -5.58
CA TYR A 66 6.04 -0.73 -6.03
C TYR A 66 4.64 -1.29 -5.87
N TYR A 67 3.79 -0.53 -5.18
CA TYR A 67 2.41 -0.93 -4.93
C TYR A 67 1.47 0.27 -5.05
N ALA A 68 0.24 -0.02 -5.47
CA ALA A 68 -0.86 0.93 -5.51
C ALA A 68 -1.88 0.60 -4.42
N TYR A 69 -2.57 1.62 -3.92
CA TYR A 69 -3.60 1.48 -2.90
C TYR A 69 -4.69 2.55 -3.04
N LYS A 70 -5.91 2.23 -2.63
CA LYS A 70 -7.03 3.17 -2.68
C LYS A 70 -7.22 3.87 -1.35
N VAL A 71 -7.36 5.18 -1.41
CA VAL A 71 -7.71 6.04 -0.27
C VAL A 71 -9.14 6.52 -0.44
N MET A 72 -9.92 6.37 0.62
CA MET A 72 -11.28 6.87 0.72
C MET A 72 -11.25 8.21 1.45
N THR A 73 -12.08 9.14 1.01
CA THR A 73 -12.29 10.45 1.65
C THR A 73 -13.78 10.64 1.92
N PRO A 74 -14.19 11.61 2.75
CA PRO A 74 -15.60 11.90 3.00
C PRO A 74 -16.38 12.08 1.69
N GLY A 75 -17.38 11.23 1.47
CA GLY A 75 -18.19 11.19 0.25
C GLY A 75 -17.85 10.05 -0.73
N CYS A 76 -16.83 9.23 -0.44
CA CYS A 76 -16.58 7.98 -1.17
C CYS A 76 -17.52 6.84 -0.74
N THR A 77 -17.94 5.99 -1.68
CA THR A 77 -18.65 4.74 -1.37
C THR A 77 -17.74 3.81 -0.57
N GLY A 78 -18.14 3.47 0.67
CA GLY A 78 -17.32 2.68 1.60
C GLY A 78 -16.60 3.49 2.68
N TRP A 79 -16.66 4.83 2.64
CA TRP A 79 -16.22 5.69 3.75
C TRP A 79 -17.10 5.43 4.97
N SER A 80 -16.51 4.93 6.06
CA SER A 80 -17.18 4.84 7.34
C SER A 80 -16.88 6.12 8.10
N THR A 81 -17.83 7.05 8.20
CA THR A 81 -17.67 8.17 9.14
C THR A 81 -17.28 7.60 10.50
N GLN A 82 -16.06 7.89 10.97
CA GLN A 82 -15.66 7.58 12.34
C GLN A 82 -16.56 8.43 13.24
N THR A 83 -17.66 7.82 13.69
CA THR A 83 -18.49 8.30 14.79
C THR A 83 -17.79 8.12 16.12
#